data_AF-A0A4P9WUE1-F1
#
_entry.id   AF-A0A4P9WUE1-F1
#
_cell.length_a   1.000
_cell.length_b   1.000
_cell.length_c   1.000
_cell.angle_alpha   90.00
_cell.angle_beta   90.00
_cell.angle_gamma   90.00
#
_symmetry.space_group_name_H-M   'P 1'
#
loop_
_entity.id
_entity.type
_entity.pdbx_description
1 polymer ?
#
loop_
_entity_poly.entity_id
_entity_poly.type
_entity_poly.pdbx_seq_one_letter_code
_entity_poly.pdbx_strand_id
1 'polypeptide(L)'
;MLANEFAGRVMPCVAPQLVPIGPTYDNFPLANRACSLPGAVPDSPAVTGDQYVRAAFGYRTSDYWWCIGVLIAYILLYAVITIVAVDRVRFGKGG
;
A
#
# COMPACT_ATOMS: atom_id res chain seq x y z
N MET A 1 -0.77 2.59 8.86
CA MET A 1 -0.78 2.27 7.41
C MET A 1 -0.75 0.77 7.24
N LEU A 2 -1.80 0.16 6.67
CA LEU A 2 -1.84 -1.30 6.42
C LEU A 2 -0.70 -1.73 5.48
N ALA A 3 -0.31 -0.88 4.52
CA ALA A 3 0.81 -1.15 3.63
C ALA A 3 2.17 -1.29 4.35
N ASN A 4 2.38 -0.63 5.49
CA ASN A 4 3.63 -0.76 6.25
C ASN A 4 3.70 -2.08 7.05
N GLU A 5 2.55 -2.62 7.47
CA GLU A 5 2.46 -3.90 8.17
C GLU A 5 2.70 -5.10 7.23
N PHE A 6 2.25 -4.98 5.97
CA PHE A 6 2.39 -6.01 4.96
C PHE A 6 3.63 -5.81 4.06
N ALA A 7 4.34 -4.68 4.16
CA ALA A 7 5.55 -4.42 3.40
C ALA A 7 6.64 -5.47 3.72
N GLY A 8 7.07 -6.23 2.71
CA GLY A 8 8.10 -7.25 2.86
C GLY A 8 7.66 -8.51 3.62
N ARG A 9 6.38 -8.64 4.00
CA ARG A 9 5.86 -9.87 4.59
C ARG A 9 5.46 -10.86 3.51
N VAL A 10 5.82 -12.12 3.74
CA VAL A 10 5.39 -13.26 2.93
C VAL A 10 4.42 -14.06 3.78
N MET A 11 3.22 -14.26 3.27
CA MET A 11 2.18 -15.06 3.91
C MET A 11 2.23 -16.46 3.31
N PRO A 12 2.80 -17.46 4.02
CA PRO A 12 2.78 -18.84 3.57
C PRO A 12 1.37 -19.41 3.70
N CYS A 13 0.90 -20.02 2.63
CA CYS A 13 -0.38 -20.70 2.57
C CYS A 13 -0.21 -22.16 2.95
N VAL A 14 -0.78 -22.54 4.08
CA VAL A 14 -0.90 -23.95 4.52
C VAL A 14 -2.35 -24.42 4.36
N ALA A 15 -2.63 -25.72 4.41
CA ALA A 15 -4.03 -26.16 4.50
C ALA A 15 -4.70 -25.49 5.72
N PRO A 16 -5.91 -24.90 5.63
CA PRO A 16 -6.95 -25.04 4.58
C PRO A 16 -6.99 -23.91 3.52
N GLN A 17 -6.05 -22.98 3.51
CA GLN A 17 -6.04 -21.83 2.59
C GLN A 17 -5.43 -22.17 1.21
N LEU A 18 -5.01 -23.42 1.00
CA LEU A 18 -4.48 -23.96 -0.24
C LEU A 18 -5.58 -24.79 -0.94
N VAL A 19 -6.09 -24.30 -2.07
CA VAL A 19 -7.21 -24.89 -2.81
C VAL A 19 -6.67 -25.57 -4.07
N PRO A 20 -7.17 -26.77 -4.47
CA PRO A 20 -8.22 -27.59 -3.83
C PRO A 20 -7.75 -28.41 -2.61
N ILE A 21 -8.68 -28.67 -1.69
CA ILE A 21 -8.45 -29.38 -0.42
C ILE A 21 -9.20 -30.72 -0.45
N GLY A 22 -8.53 -31.81 -0.04
CA GLY A 22 -9.17 -33.12 0.12
C GLY A 22 -8.15 -34.25 0.20
N PRO A 23 -8.54 -35.45 0.66
CA PRO A 23 -7.64 -36.60 0.81
C PRO A 23 -7.05 -37.07 -0.53
N THR A 24 -7.77 -36.87 -1.64
CA THR A 24 -7.27 -37.06 -3.00
C THR A 24 -6.28 -35.96 -3.41
N TYR A 25 -6.56 -34.74 -2.93
CA TYR A 25 -5.78 -33.50 -2.92
C TYR A 25 -4.35 -33.63 -2.41
N ASP A 26 -4.20 -34.23 -1.23
CA ASP A 26 -3.00 -34.08 -0.38
C ASP A 26 -1.70 -34.59 -1.01
N ASN A 27 -1.78 -35.53 -1.95
CA ASN A 27 -0.62 -36.11 -2.63
C ASN A 27 -0.25 -35.41 -3.94
N PHE A 28 -1.01 -34.42 -4.41
CA PHE A 28 -0.71 -33.74 -5.67
C PHE A 28 0.41 -32.70 -5.52
N PRO A 29 1.29 -32.55 -6.53
CA PRO A 29 2.33 -31.52 -6.56
C PRO A 29 1.76 -30.11 -6.36
N LEU A 30 2.57 -29.24 -5.77
CA LEU A 30 2.26 -27.83 -5.53
C LEU A 30 1.91 -27.06 -6.83
N ALA A 31 2.35 -27.58 -7.98
CA ALA A 31 2.15 -27.04 -9.33
C ALA A 31 0.70 -27.12 -9.86
N ASN A 32 -0.27 -27.53 -9.04
CA ASN A 32 -1.70 -27.50 -9.39
C ASN A 32 -2.55 -26.92 -8.24
N ARG A 33 -1.92 -26.25 -7.27
CA ARG A 33 -2.61 -25.68 -6.11
C ARG A 33 -2.32 -24.18 -6.03
N ALA A 34 -3.34 -23.43 -5.61
CA ALA A 34 -3.25 -21.99 -5.43
C ALA A 34 -3.79 -21.59 -4.06
N CYS A 35 -3.29 -20.49 -3.50
CA CYS A 35 -3.87 -19.94 -2.28
C CYS A 35 -5.22 -19.28 -2.58
N SER A 36 -6.15 -19.36 -1.63
CA SER A 36 -7.41 -18.59 -1.66
C SER A 36 -7.22 -17.10 -1.35
N LEU A 37 -6.02 -16.68 -0.96
CA LEU A 37 -5.71 -15.29 -0.62
C LEU A 37 -5.73 -14.41 -1.89
N PRO A 38 -6.26 -13.18 -1.80
CA PRO A 38 -6.16 -12.18 -2.87
C PRO A 38 -4.70 -11.94 -3.26
N GLY A 39 -4.41 -11.96 -4.56
CA GLY A 39 -3.05 -11.77 -5.07
C GLY A 39 -2.19 -13.03 -5.13
N ALA A 40 -2.77 -14.20 -4.85
CA ALA A 40 -2.11 -15.49 -5.04
C ALA A 40 -1.78 -15.75 -6.52
N VAL A 41 -0.59 -16.31 -6.74
CA VAL A 41 -0.11 -16.73 -8.07
C VAL A 41 -0.23 -18.26 -8.15
N PRO A 42 -0.61 -18.84 -9.29
CA PRO A 42 -0.57 -20.29 -9.50
C PRO A 42 0.82 -20.84 -9.16
N ASP A 43 0.87 -22.02 -8.57
CA ASP A 43 2.11 -22.76 -8.25
C ASP A 43 2.98 -22.14 -7.14
N SER A 44 2.52 -21.03 -6.53
CA SER A 44 3.15 -20.43 -5.36
C SER A 44 2.34 -20.73 -4.09
N PRO A 45 2.94 -21.38 -3.07
CA PRO A 45 2.32 -21.55 -1.75
C PRO A 45 2.45 -20.28 -0.90
N ALA A 46 2.83 -19.15 -1.48
CA ALA A 46 3.12 -17.93 -0.76
C ALA A 46 2.54 -16.72 -1.49
N VAL A 47 1.91 -15.83 -0.74
CA VAL A 47 1.44 -14.54 -1.22
C VAL A 47 2.30 -13.46 -0.57
N THR A 48 2.90 -12.60 -1.38
CA THR A 48 3.62 -11.44 -0.84
C THR A 48 2.62 -10.39 -0.36
N GLY A 49 2.97 -9.67 0.70
CA GLY A 49 2.12 -8.62 1.25
C GLY A 49 1.84 -7.49 0.26
N ASP A 50 2.75 -7.22 -0.68
CA ASP A 50 2.49 -6.27 -1.79
C ASP A 50 1.41 -6.79 -2.73
N GLN A 51 1.46 -8.06 -3.13
CA GLN A 51 0.41 -8.69 -3.95
C GLN A 51 -0.94 -8.71 -3.22
N TYR A 52 -0.94 -9.03 -1.93
CA TYR A 52 -2.15 -9.03 -1.11
C TYR A 52 -2.76 -7.63 -0.98
N VAL A 53 -1.96 -6.62 -0.62
CA VAL A 53 -2.44 -5.24 -0.48
C VAL A 53 -2.93 -4.70 -1.82
N ARG A 54 -2.23 -5.01 -2.92
CA ARG A 54 -2.64 -4.59 -4.26
C ARG A 54 -3.94 -5.25 -4.70
N ALA A 55 -4.11 -6.55 -4.45
CA ALA A 55 -5.31 -7.29 -4.87
C ALA A 55 -6.52 -7.04 -3.95
N ALA A 56 -6.32 -6.93 -2.64
CA ALA A 56 -7.40 -6.75 -1.68
C ALA A 56 -7.84 -5.29 -1.52
N PHE A 57 -6.89 -4.33 -1.61
CA PHE A 57 -7.15 -2.91 -1.33
C PHE A 57 -6.91 -2.00 -2.53
N GLY A 58 -6.45 -2.51 -3.67
CA GLY A 58 -6.21 -1.72 -4.88
C GLY A 58 -5.08 -0.70 -4.76
N TYR A 59 -4.36 -0.67 -3.63
CA TYR A 59 -3.32 0.30 -3.36
C TYR A 59 -1.98 -0.17 -3.94
N ARG A 60 -1.41 0.60 -4.88
CA ARG A 60 0.00 0.45 -5.24
C ARG A 60 0.83 1.26 -4.28
N THR A 61 1.92 0.66 -3.79
CA THR A 61 2.96 1.32 -2.99
C THR A 61 3.58 2.55 -3.69
N SER A 62 3.33 2.73 -5.00
CA SER A 62 3.77 3.89 -5.78
C SER A 62 2.80 5.08 -5.78
N ASP A 63 1.55 4.94 -5.34
CA ASP A 63 0.55 6.01 -5.46
C ASP A 63 0.59 7.04 -4.32
N TYR A 64 1.45 6.83 -3.31
CA TYR A 64 1.67 7.80 -2.21
C TYR A 64 2.27 9.12 -2.70
N TRP A 65 2.96 9.12 -3.83
CA TRP A 65 3.67 10.30 -4.32
C TRP A 65 2.73 11.46 -4.66
N TRP A 66 1.53 11.19 -5.19
CA TRP A 66 0.52 12.21 -5.44
C TRP A 66 -0.01 12.84 -4.15
N CYS A 67 -0.27 12.04 -3.12
CA CYS A 67 -0.71 12.56 -1.82
C CYS A 67 0.34 13.46 -1.18
N ILE A 68 1.62 13.07 -1.25
CA ILE A 68 2.74 13.87 -0.76
C ILE A 68 2.89 15.16 -1.60
N GLY A 69 2.75 15.05 -2.93
CA GLY A 69 2.81 16.20 -3.83
C GLY A 69 1.73 17.24 -3.53
N VAL A 70 0.48 16.81 -3.30
CA VAL A 70 -0.63 17.72 -2.93
C VAL A 70 -0.36 18.40 -1.59
N LEU A 71 0.17 17.67 -0.60
CA LEU A 71 0.52 18.24 0.71
C LEU A 71 1.61 19.31 0.59
N ILE A 72 2.68 19.04 -0.15
CA ILE A 72 3.77 19.99 -0.38
C ILE A 72 3.25 21.23 -1.13
N ALA A 73 2.41 21.05 -2.16
CA ALA A 73 1.81 22.15 -2.89
C ALA A 73 0.95 23.05 -1.98
N TYR A 74 0.15 22.47 -1.08
CA TYR A 74 -0.65 23.20 -0.11
C TYR A 74 0.22 24.04 0.85
N ILE A 75 1.31 23.46 1.36
CA ILE A 75 2.25 24.15 2.25
C ILE A 75 2.92 25.32 1.53
N LEU A 76 3.42 25.10 0.31
CA LEU A 76 4.06 26.16 -0.48
C LEU A 76 3.09 27.28 -0.83
N LEU A 77 1.86 26.94 -1.21
CA LEU A 77 0.83 27.93 -1.50
C LEU A 77 0.55 28.81 -0.28
N TYR A 78 0.36 28.22 0.90
CA TYR A 78 0.16 28.98 2.14
C TYR A 78 1.39 29.80 2.53
N ALA A 79 2.59 29.26 2.37
CA ALA A 79 3.83 29.98 2.64
C ALA A 79 3.97 31.21 1.74
N VAL A 80 3.70 31.08 0.43
CA VAL A 80 3.74 32.21 -0.51
C VAL A 80 2.72 33.27 -0.15
N ILE A 81 1.47 32.88 0.14
CA ILE A 81 0.43 33.82 0.58
C ILE A 81 0.86 34.56 1.84
N THR A 82 1.44 33.85 2.81
CA THR A 82 1.92 34.44 4.08
C THR A 82 3.06 35.43 3.84
N ILE A 83 4.03 35.09 2.99
CA ILE A 83 5.15 35.99 2.64
C ILE A 83 4.62 37.26 1.97
N VAL A 84 3.71 37.13 1.01
CA VAL A 84 3.09 38.29 0.34
C VAL A 84 2.28 39.11 1.32
N ALA A 85 1.49 38.48 2.20
CA ALA A 85 0.73 39.19 3.22
C ALA A 85 1.64 39.97 4.17
N VAL A 86 2.74 39.37 4.65
CA VAL A 86 3.72 40.02 5.53
C VAL A 86 4.44 41.18 4.84
N ASP A 87 4.79 41.05 3.56
CA ASP A 87 5.42 42.13 2.78
C ASP A 87 4.48 43.33 2.59
N ARG A 88 3.19 43.05 2.36
CA ARG A 88 2.18 44.10 2.12
C ARG A 88 1.59 44.68 3.40
N VAL A 89 1.60 43.93 4.48
CA VAL A 89 1.26 44.45 5.81
C VAL A 89 2.45 45.24 6.31
N ARG A 90 2.40 46.56 6.09
CA ARG A 90 3.23 47.50 6.83
C ARG A 90 2.86 47.35 8.31
N PHE A 91 3.64 46.58 9.06
CA PHE A 91 3.66 46.72 10.51
C PHE A 91 4.16 48.15 10.75
N GLY A 92 3.24 49.09 10.97
CA GLY A 92 3.61 50.43 11.40
C GLY A 92 4.54 50.26 12.59
N LYS A 93 5.75 50.86 12.52
CA LYS A 93 6.63 50.97 13.69
C LYS A 93 5.78 51.60 14.79
N GLY A 94 5.26 50.76 15.68
CA GLY A 94 4.69 51.21 16.95
C GLY A 94 5.84 51.87 17.69
N GLY A 95 5.77 53.21 17.76
CA GLY A 95 6.55 53.99 18.71
C GLY A 95 6.03 53.79 20.12
#